data_AF-A0A2M8DHW1-F1
#
_entry.id   AF-A0A2M8DHW1-F1
#
_cell.length_a   1.000
_cell.length_b   1.000
_cell.length_c   1.000
_cell.angle_alpha   90.00
_cell.angle_beta   90.00
_cell.angle_gamma   90.00
#
_symmetry.space_group_name_H-M   'P 1'
#
loop_
_entity.id
_entity.type
_entity.pdbx_description
1 polymer ?
#
loop_
_entity_poly.entity_id
_entity_poly.type
_entity_poly.pdbx_seq_one_letter_code
_entity_poly.pdbx_strand_id
1 'polypeptide(L)' 'MQYLLAVASADGSRANQLLEEAWAAQASAAERRAAACVIDSNAAEITCPACGATFATGVSECPDCGLNLR' A
#
# COMPACT_ATOMS: atom_id res chain seq x y z
N MET A 1 -4.44 16.53 12.34
CA MET A 1 -5.05 17.38 11.29
C MET A 1 -5.56 16.44 10.21
N GLN A 2 -6.87 16.35 10.00
CA GLN A 2 -7.45 15.56 8.92
C GLN A 2 -7.76 16.51 7.76
N TYR A 3 -7.11 16.33 6.63
CA TYR A 3 -7.37 17.14 5.42
C TYR A 3 -8.41 16.43 4.56
N LEU A 4 -9.44 17.17 4.14
CA LEU A 4 -10.49 16.68 3.25
C LEU A 4 -10.51 17.54 1.99
N LEU A 5 -10.39 16.92 0.82
CA LEU A 5 -10.53 17.58 -0.48
C LEU A 5 -11.97 17.38 -0.97
N ALA A 6 -12.79 18.43 -0.92
CA ALA A 6 -14.13 18.40 -1.49
C ALA A 6 -14.10 18.75 -2.98
N VAL A 7 -14.77 17.95 -3.79
CA VAL A 7 -14.93 18.15 -5.25
C VAL A 7 -16.40 17.98 -5.63
N ALA A 8 -16.79 18.49 -6.80
CA ALA A 8 -18.12 18.21 -7.33
C ALA A 8 -18.28 16.70 -7.56
N SER A 9 -19.48 16.17 -7.33
CA SER A 9 -19.71 14.72 -7.45
C SER A 9 -19.39 14.18 -8.85
N ALA A 10 -19.56 14.98 -9.90
CA ALA A 10 -19.23 14.59 -11.28
C ALA A 10 -17.71 14.45 -11.50
N ASP A 11 -16.88 15.10 -10.67
CA ASP A 11 -15.43 15.13 -10.80
C ASP A 11 -14.72 14.10 -9.92
N GLY A 12 -15.44 13.31 -9.13
CA GLY A 12 -14.85 12.39 -8.14
C GLY A 12 -13.83 11.41 -8.73
N SER A 13 -14.16 10.75 -9.84
CA SER A 13 -13.23 9.85 -10.53
C SER A 13 -12.00 10.58 -11.06
N ARG A 14 -12.19 11.80 -11.59
CA ARG A 14 -11.09 12.61 -12.12
C ARG A 14 -10.17 13.09 -10.99
N ALA A 15 -10.73 13.45 -9.84
CA ALA A 15 -9.97 13.85 -8.67
C ALA A 15 -9.10 12.69 -8.14
N ASN A 16 -9.67 11.48 -8.02
CA ASN A 16 -8.91 10.30 -7.60
C ASN A 16 -7.75 10.01 -8.57
N GLN A 17 -8.01 10.05 -9.87
CA GLN A 17 -6.97 9.83 -10.89
C GLN A 17 -5.82 10.84 -10.73
N LEU A 18 -6.13 12.12 -10.54
CA LEU A 18 -5.10 13.16 -10.37
C LEU A 18 -4.29 12.96 -9.08
N LEU A 19 -4.93 12.51 -7.99
CA LEU A 19 -4.24 12.17 -6.75
C LEU A 19 -3.30 10.98 -6.94
N GLU A 20 -3.74 9.94 -7.63
CA GLU A 20 -2.92 8.77 -7.97
C GLU A 20 -1.73 9.15 -8.84
N GLU A 21 -1.95 9.95 -9.89
CA GLU A 21 -0.90 10.47 -10.78
C GLU A 21 0.13 11.31 -10.00
N ALA A 22 -0.35 12.23 -9.15
CA ALA A 22 0.51 13.09 -8.34
C ALA A 22 1.32 12.31 -7.31
N TRP A 23 0.74 11.28 -6.69
CA TRP A 23 1.46 10.39 -5.79
C TRP A 23 2.51 9.57 -6.56
N ALA A 24 2.14 8.97 -7.69
CA ALA A 24 3.02 8.11 -8.46
C ALA A 24 4.25 8.85 -8.99
N ALA A 25 4.11 10.13 -9.35
CA ALA A 25 5.19 11.00 -9.80
C ALA A 25 6.23 11.30 -8.70
N GLN A 26 5.83 11.27 -7.42
CA GLN A 26 6.69 11.59 -6.28
C GLN A 26 7.21 10.34 -5.56
N ALA A 27 6.47 9.22 -5.65
CA ALA A 27 6.86 7.96 -5.03
C ALA A 27 8.11 7.36 -5.69
N SER A 28 8.98 6.78 -4.88
CA SER A 28 10.07 5.91 -5.33
C SER A 28 9.53 4.57 -5.86
N ALA A 29 10.38 3.82 -6.55
CA ALA A 29 10.02 2.47 -7.00
C ALA A 29 9.71 1.52 -5.84
N ALA A 30 10.36 1.71 -4.68
CA ALA A 30 10.10 0.91 -3.48
C ALA A 30 8.72 1.24 -2.89
N GLU A 31 8.38 2.52 -2.75
CA GLU A 31 7.07 2.95 -2.25
C GLU A 31 5.93 2.50 -3.16
N ARG A 32 6.12 2.58 -4.49
CA ARG A 32 5.12 2.06 -5.44
C ARG A 32 4.88 0.56 -5.30
N ARG A 33 5.94 -0.23 -5.12
CA ARG A 33 5.82 -1.68 -4.89
C ARG A 33 5.13 -1.97 -3.56
N ALA A 34 5.49 -1.25 -2.51
CA ALA A 34 4.87 -1.41 -1.20
C ALA A 34 3.36 -1.14 -1.25
N ALA A 35 2.94 -0.04 -1.88
CA ALA A 35 1.52 0.31 -2.01
C ALA A 35 0.71 -0.66 -2.90
N ALA A 36 1.34 -1.25 -3.92
CA ALA A 36 0.71 -2.25 -4.77
C ALA A 36 0.70 -3.66 -4.16
N CYS A 37 1.45 -3.90 -3.08
CA CYS A 37 1.52 -5.20 -2.43
C CYS A 37 0.25 -5.44 -1.61
N VAL A 38 -0.57 -6.38 -2.09
CA VAL A 38 -1.76 -6.85 -1.38
C VAL A 38 -1.39 -8.10 -0.58
N ILE A 39 -1.52 -8.03 0.74
CA ILE A 39 -1.34 -9.18 1.62
C ILE A 39 -2.63 -10.00 1.60
N ASP A 40 -2.58 -11.18 0.98
CA ASP A 40 -3.64 -12.18 1.12
C ASP A 40 -3.40 -12.98 2.40
N SER A 41 -4.17 -12.69 3.45
CA SER A 41 -4.07 -13.37 4.74
C SER A 41 -4.53 -14.84 4.71
N ASN A 42 -5.16 -15.29 3.62
CA ASN A 42 -5.59 -16.68 3.45
C ASN A 42 -4.63 -17.52 2.60
N ALA A 43 -3.62 -16.91 1.97
CA ALA A 43 -2.59 -17.63 1.24
C ALA A 43 -1.70 -18.43 2.21
N ALA A 44 -0.94 -19.41 1.69
CA ALA A 44 0.04 -20.15 2.50
C ALA A 44 1.27 -19.28 2.86
N GLU A 45 1.59 -18.32 2.00
CA GLU A 45 2.73 -17.43 2.13
C GLU A 45 2.32 -15.98 1.80
N ILE A 46 3.00 -15.03 2.41
CA ILE A 46 2.85 -13.60 2.14
C ILE A 46 4.20 -12.96 1.86
N THR A 47 4.19 -11.91 1.06
CA THR A 47 5.35 -11.05 0.82
C THR A 47 5.21 -9.78 1.64
N CYS A 48 6.22 -9.44 2.44
CA CYS A 48 6.24 -8.22 3.23
C CYS A 48 6.25 -6.98 2.32
N PRO A 49 5.28 -6.05 2.47
CA PRO A 49 5.21 -4.86 1.62
C PRO A 49 6.36 -3.87 1.89
N ALA A 50 7.00 -3.93 3.06
CA ALA A 50 8.09 -3.02 3.42
C ALA A 50 9.45 -3.48 2.86
N CYS A 51 9.82 -4.75 3.08
CA CYS A 51 11.15 -5.26 2.73
C CYS A 51 11.17 -6.25 1.55
N GLY A 52 10.02 -6.80 1.15
CA GLY A 52 9.92 -7.75 0.05
C GLY A 52 10.24 -9.21 0.40
N ALA A 53 10.48 -9.53 1.68
CA ALA A 53 10.69 -10.92 2.11
C ALA A 53 9.40 -11.74 1.99
N THR A 54 9.49 -13.00 1.56
CA THR A 54 8.36 -13.94 1.51
C THR A 54 8.48 -14.98 2.62
N PHE A 55 7.40 -15.20 3.36
CA PHE A 55 7.35 -16.13 4.50
C PHE A 55 5.93 -16.64 4.73
N ALA A 56 5.80 -17.69 5.55
CA ALA A 56 4.52 -18.31 5.87
C ALA A 56 3.53 -17.33 6.51
N THR A 57 2.25 -17.48 6.18
CA THR A 57 1.16 -16.72 6.82
C THR A 57 0.97 -17.09 8.28
N GLY A 58 0.31 -16.21 9.03
CA GLY A 58 0.03 -16.40 10.46
C GLY A 58 1.06 -15.81 11.43
N VAL A 59 2.14 -15.20 10.93
CA VAL A 59 3.06 -14.39 11.74
C VAL A 59 2.49 -12.97 11.93
N SER A 60 2.75 -12.37 13.10
CA SER A 60 2.31 -11.01 13.39
C SER A 60 3.29 -9.93 12.95
N GLU A 61 4.54 -10.31 12.72
CA GLU A 61 5.60 -9.40 12.32
C GLU A 61 6.46 -10.06 11.25
N CYS A 62 6.96 -9.27 10.31
CA CYS A 62 7.92 -9.74 9.32
C CYS A 62 9.22 -10.18 10.00
N PRO A 63 9.69 -11.42 9.78
CA PRO A 63 10.90 -11.94 10.44
C PRO A 63 12.18 -11.19 10.04
N ASP A 64 12.19 -10.54 8.87
CA ASP A 64 13.37 -9.81 8.38
C ASP A 64 13.42 -8.35 8.82
N CYS A 65 12.30 -7.63 8.80
CA CYS A 65 12.28 -6.18 9.03
C CYS A 65 11.45 -5.72 10.23
N GLY A 66 10.74 -6.64 10.91
CA GLY A 66 9.92 -6.32 12.09
C GLY A 66 8.65 -5.50 11.78
N LEU A 67 8.23 -5.40 10.51
CA LEU A 67 6.96 -4.75 10.17
C LEU A 67 5.81 -5.53 10.81
N ASN A 68 4.93 -4.84 11.54
CA ASN A 68 3.70 -5.42 12.08
C ASN A 68 2.66 -5.63 10.96
N LEU A 69 2.13 -6.85 10.87
CA LEU A 69 1.24 -7.33 9.80
C LEU A 69 -0.21 -7.54 10.25
N ARG A 70 -0.53 -7.16 11.49
CA ARG A 70 -1.88 -7.25 12.05
C ARG A 70 -2.76 -6.08 11.66
#